data_AF-A0A951FG22-F1
#
_entry.id   AF-A0A951FG22-F1
#
_cell.length_a   1.000
_cell.length_b   1.000
_cell.length_c   1.000
_cell.angle_alpha   90.00
_cell.angle_beta   90.00
_cell.angle_gamma   90.00
#
_symmetry.space_group_name_H-M   'P 1'
#
loop_
_entity.id
_entity.type
_entity.pdbx_description
1 polymer ?
#
loop_
_entity_poly.entity_id
_entity_poly.type
_entity_poly.pdbx_seq_one_letter_code
_entity_poly.pdbx_strand_id
1 'polypeptide(L)'
;MLQRLTTRQLLVHGIAMALVFAAIVSLRGQTVQAQPTWDSGLLVNTRANLRACMVTSAAMSTHANAIAQQVTRNFEKVRQHKDWEKAGLGRALPAIETGCAGAKAPTQALEKGSIVGPGVTKQPTPFRTVIMVLDDAAADNVLGKGTNAGLFPYELMAVEEHEFVEVTSGLVVREGFLQSADFADPYLSLALGLQPSKSFERPTEIKGEK
;
A
#
# COMPACT_ATOMS: atom_id res chain seq x y z
N MET A 1 -39.10 -58.46 1.27
CA MET A 1 -37.84 -58.21 0.53
C MET A 1 -37.23 -56.90 1.05
N LEU A 2 -36.32 -56.98 2.02
CA LEU A 2 -35.55 -55.81 2.49
C LEU A 2 -34.30 -55.65 1.64
N GLN A 3 -34.23 -54.60 0.83
CA GLN A 3 -33.01 -54.24 0.10
C GLN A 3 -32.01 -53.61 1.08
N ARG A 4 -30.92 -54.34 1.30
CA ARG A 4 -29.72 -53.88 1.99
C ARG A 4 -29.12 -52.71 1.20
N LEU A 5 -29.31 -51.50 1.71
CA LEU A 5 -28.53 -50.32 1.28
C LEU A 5 -27.08 -50.58 1.65
N THR A 6 -26.29 -50.89 0.63
CA THR A 6 -24.89 -51.24 0.75
C THR A 6 -24.08 -50.01 1.13
N THR A 7 -23.31 -50.15 2.19
CA THR A 7 -22.42 -49.18 2.86
C THR A 7 -21.32 -48.56 1.96
N ARG A 8 -21.37 -48.78 0.63
CA ARG A 8 -20.40 -48.30 -0.35
C ARG A 8 -20.70 -46.92 -0.93
N GLN A 9 -21.94 -46.44 -0.90
CA GLN A 9 -22.29 -45.13 -1.49
C GLN A 9 -21.92 -43.91 -0.62
N LEU A 10 -21.74 -44.11 0.70
CA LEU A 10 -21.33 -43.04 1.63
C LEU A 10 -19.83 -42.70 1.54
N LEU A 11 -18.98 -43.65 1.10
CA LEU A 11 -17.53 -43.45 1.03
C LEU A 11 -17.09 -42.65 -0.21
N VAL A 12 -17.85 -42.71 -1.31
CA VAL A 12 -17.51 -42.00 -2.56
C VAL A 12 -17.74 -40.50 -2.45
N HIS A 13 -18.71 -40.05 -1.64
CA HIS A 13 -18.99 -38.62 -1.44
C HIS A 13 -18.01 -37.94 -0.46
N GLY A 14 -17.41 -38.69 0.47
CA GLY A 14 -16.40 -38.14 1.40
C GLY A 14 -15.07 -37.83 0.71
N ILE A 15 -14.65 -38.66 -0.25
CA ILE A 15 -13.38 -38.50 -0.97
C ILE A 15 -13.45 -37.36 -2.00
N ALA A 16 -14.61 -37.15 -2.62
CA ALA A 16 -14.81 -36.06 -3.57
C ALA A 16 -14.71 -34.66 -2.92
N MET A 17 -15.26 -34.46 -1.71
CA MET A 17 -15.10 -33.18 -1.00
C MET A 17 -13.69 -32.97 -0.44
N ALA A 18 -12.99 -34.03 -0.04
CA ALA A 18 -11.60 -33.94 0.40
C ALA A 18 -10.65 -33.55 -0.74
N LEU A 19 -10.89 -34.03 -1.97
CA LEU A 19 -10.10 -33.67 -3.15
C LEU A 19 -10.33 -32.21 -3.60
N VAL A 20 -11.55 -31.68 -3.47
CA VAL A 20 -11.82 -30.26 -3.77
C VAL A 20 -11.13 -29.35 -2.73
N PHE A 21 -11.17 -29.71 -1.44
CA PHE A 21 -10.44 -28.95 -0.41
C PHE A 21 -8.91 -29.04 -0.58
N ALA A 22 -8.37 -30.22 -0.93
CA ALA A 22 -6.93 -30.38 -1.19
C ALA A 22 -6.45 -29.66 -2.47
N ALA A 23 -7.31 -29.58 -3.51
CA ALA A 23 -7.02 -28.80 -4.71
C ALA A 23 -7.07 -27.28 -4.46
N ILE A 24 -7.99 -26.80 -3.62
CA ILE A 24 -8.04 -25.38 -3.21
C ILE A 24 -6.84 -24.99 -2.34
N VAL A 25 -6.35 -25.90 -1.49
CA VAL A 25 -5.17 -25.65 -0.64
C VAL A 25 -3.86 -25.73 -1.45
N SER A 26 -3.77 -26.59 -2.47
CA SER A 26 -2.56 -26.69 -3.30
C SER A 26 -2.40 -25.54 -4.30
N LEU A 27 -3.47 -24.83 -4.68
CA LEU A 27 -3.38 -23.57 -5.43
C LEU A 27 -3.00 -22.36 -4.57
N ARG A 28 -2.98 -22.47 -3.23
CA ARG A 28 -2.47 -21.41 -2.35
C ARG A 28 -0.95 -21.42 -2.18
N GLY A 29 -0.25 -22.40 -2.76
CA GLY A 29 1.20 -22.58 -2.61
C GLY A 29 2.04 -22.16 -3.80
N GLN A 30 1.44 -21.86 -4.96
CA GLN A 30 2.17 -21.20 -6.03
C GLN A 30 1.98 -19.70 -5.87
N THR A 31 2.85 -19.08 -5.08
CA THR A 31 3.24 -17.70 -5.35
C THR A 31 3.78 -17.72 -6.77
N VAL A 32 2.91 -17.47 -7.75
CA VAL A 32 3.35 -16.91 -9.03
C VAL A 32 4.15 -15.70 -8.59
N GLN A 33 5.48 -15.79 -8.64
CA GLN A 33 6.33 -14.61 -8.59
C GLN A 33 5.91 -13.83 -9.82
N ALA A 34 4.89 -13.00 -9.67
CA ALA A 34 4.44 -12.15 -10.74
C ALA A 34 5.64 -11.27 -11.03
N GLN A 35 6.12 -11.37 -12.27
CA GLN A 35 7.29 -10.61 -12.67
C GLN A 35 6.97 -9.15 -12.40
N PRO A 36 7.83 -8.43 -11.67
CA PRO A 36 7.57 -7.05 -11.33
C PRO A 36 7.32 -6.26 -12.62
N THR A 37 6.12 -5.72 -12.80
CA THR A 37 5.81 -4.93 -13.99
C THR A 37 6.00 -3.46 -13.69
N TRP A 38 6.58 -2.76 -14.65
CA TRP A 38 6.64 -1.30 -14.65
C TRP A 38 5.23 -0.74 -14.84
N ASP A 39 4.69 -0.09 -13.80
CA ASP A 39 3.45 0.66 -13.91
C ASP A 39 3.57 1.99 -13.17
N SER A 40 3.46 3.09 -13.91
CA SER A 40 3.39 4.45 -13.37
C SER A 40 4.59 4.85 -12.50
N GLY A 41 5.79 4.35 -12.86
CA GLY A 41 7.05 4.63 -12.17
C GLY A 41 7.30 3.79 -10.92
N LEU A 42 6.45 2.79 -10.64
CA LEU A 42 6.63 1.85 -9.54
C LEU A 42 6.84 0.43 -10.06
N LEU A 43 7.73 -0.31 -9.40
CA LEU A 43 7.96 -1.72 -9.66
C LEU A 43 7.08 -2.58 -8.75
N VAL A 44 6.05 -3.24 -9.30
CA VAL A 44 5.04 -3.93 -8.49
C VAL A 44 4.90 -5.39 -8.85
N ASN A 45 4.94 -6.27 -7.83
CA ASN A 45 4.71 -7.71 -7.96
C ASN A 45 3.20 -8.02 -8.14
N THR A 46 2.32 -7.47 -7.29
CA THR A 46 0.86 -7.51 -7.48
C THR A 46 0.18 -6.38 -6.68
N ARG A 47 -0.85 -5.74 -7.26
CA ARG A 47 -1.73 -4.76 -6.58
C ARG A 47 -3.07 -5.36 -6.12
N ALA A 48 -3.29 -6.64 -6.40
CA ALA A 48 -4.49 -7.35 -5.96
C ALA A 48 -4.50 -7.43 -4.42
N ASN A 49 -5.61 -6.97 -3.81
CA ASN A 49 -5.74 -6.82 -2.35
C ASN A 49 -4.83 -5.75 -1.75
N LEU A 50 -4.86 -4.54 -2.33
CA LEU A 50 -4.19 -3.35 -1.81
C LEU A 50 -4.30 -3.28 -0.27
N ARG A 51 -3.15 -3.17 0.39
CA ARG A 51 -3.05 -2.89 1.83
C ARG A 51 -2.57 -1.47 2.01
N ALA A 52 -3.08 -0.81 3.04
CA ALA A 52 -2.56 0.47 3.47
C ALA A 52 -2.04 0.34 4.90
N CYS A 53 -0.82 0.79 5.10
CA CYS A 53 -0.20 0.88 6.40
C CYS A 53 -0.33 2.32 6.91
N MET A 54 -0.90 2.50 8.09
CA MET A 54 -0.95 3.79 8.76
C MET A 54 -0.07 3.77 10.01
N VAL A 55 0.80 4.78 10.12
CA VAL A 55 1.59 5.05 11.32
C VAL A 55 1.30 6.48 11.77
N THR A 56 1.13 6.66 13.07
CA THR A 56 0.92 7.99 13.67
C THR A 56 2.14 8.40 14.49
N SER A 57 2.36 9.70 14.67
CA SER A 57 3.31 10.18 15.68
C SER A 57 2.88 9.69 17.07
N ALA A 58 3.83 9.57 18.00
CA ALA A 58 3.56 9.06 19.34
C ALA A 58 2.46 9.87 20.07
N ALA A 59 2.46 11.19 19.88
CA ALA A 59 1.48 12.12 20.45
C ALA A 59 0.04 11.88 19.95
N MET A 60 -0.13 11.15 18.85
CA MET A 60 -1.43 10.90 18.20
C MET A 60 -1.94 9.47 18.35
N SER A 61 -1.26 8.65 19.16
CA SER A 61 -1.63 7.24 19.37
C SER A 61 -3.08 7.05 19.85
N THR A 62 -3.60 7.96 20.67
CA THR A 62 -5.00 7.93 21.15
C THR A 62 -6.03 8.30 20.09
N HIS A 63 -5.62 8.98 19.01
CA HIS A 63 -6.50 9.39 17.90
C HIS A 63 -6.39 8.47 16.68
N ALA A 64 -5.57 7.41 16.75
CA ALA A 64 -5.27 6.53 15.62
C ALA A 64 -6.53 5.98 14.92
N ASN A 65 -7.58 5.63 15.67
CA ASN A 65 -8.82 5.12 15.08
C ASN A 65 -9.57 6.17 14.25
N ALA A 66 -9.67 7.41 14.74
CA ALA A 66 -10.33 8.49 14.00
C ALA A 66 -9.55 8.85 12.73
N ILE A 67 -8.22 8.86 12.82
CA ILE A 67 -7.31 9.07 11.69
C ILE A 67 -7.47 7.94 10.67
N ALA A 68 -7.50 6.68 11.12
CA ALA A 68 -7.71 5.53 10.23
C ALA A 68 -9.04 5.63 9.48
N GLN A 69 -10.12 6.04 10.15
CA GLN A 69 -11.41 6.29 9.50
C GLN A 69 -11.32 7.41 8.45
N GLN A 70 -10.60 8.49 8.74
CA GLN A 70 -10.39 9.57 7.77
C GLN A 70 -9.57 9.09 6.56
N VAL A 71 -8.53 8.28 6.79
CA VAL A 71 -7.74 7.65 5.72
C VAL A 71 -8.62 6.75 4.86
N THR A 72 -9.46 5.91 5.46
CA THR A 72 -10.44 5.07 4.73
C THR A 72 -11.34 5.92 3.84
N ARG A 73 -11.89 7.04 4.34
CA ARG A 73 -12.70 7.97 3.53
C ARG A 73 -11.92 8.56 2.35
N ASN A 74 -10.63 8.81 2.50
CA ASN A 74 -9.79 9.29 1.40
C ASN A 74 -9.57 8.19 0.34
N PHE A 75 -9.37 6.94 0.76
CA PHE A 75 -9.35 5.80 -0.17
C PHE A 75 -10.68 5.62 -0.90
N GLU A 76 -11.81 5.83 -0.23
CA GLU A 76 -13.13 5.80 -0.88
C GLU A 76 -13.27 6.82 -2.00
N LYS A 77 -12.73 8.03 -1.80
CA LYS A 77 -12.69 9.08 -2.83
C LYS A 77 -11.78 8.67 -3.99
N VAL A 78 -10.54 8.26 -3.70
CA VAL A 78 -9.56 7.88 -4.74
C VAL A 78 -9.99 6.63 -5.51
N ARG A 79 -10.77 5.73 -4.90
CA ARG A 79 -11.34 4.58 -5.61
C ARG A 79 -12.20 4.97 -6.82
N GLN A 80 -12.75 6.18 -6.83
CA GLN A 80 -13.53 6.71 -7.95
C GLN A 80 -12.64 7.20 -9.11
N HIS A 81 -11.32 7.11 -8.99
CA HIS A 81 -10.38 7.53 -10.01
C HIS A 81 -10.56 6.70 -11.30
N LYS A 82 -10.57 7.37 -12.46
CA LYS A 82 -10.84 6.76 -13.78
C LYS A 82 -9.90 5.61 -14.15
N ASP A 83 -8.69 5.62 -13.62
CA ASP A 83 -7.65 4.62 -13.90
C ASP A 83 -7.47 3.60 -12.77
N TRP A 84 -8.32 3.61 -11.74
CA TRP A 84 -8.23 2.70 -10.59
C TRP A 84 -8.20 1.22 -10.99
N GLU A 85 -9.15 0.79 -11.84
CA GLU A 85 -9.20 -0.60 -12.30
C GLU A 85 -8.04 -0.94 -13.25
N LYS A 86 -7.63 0.00 -14.10
CA LYS A 86 -6.50 -0.20 -15.04
C LYS A 86 -5.17 -0.37 -14.30
N ALA A 87 -5.02 0.35 -13.19
CA ALA A 87 -3.89 0.25 -12.29
C ALA A 87 -3.90 -1.04 -11.45
N GLY A 88 -4.89 -1.93 -11.60
CA GLY A 88 -4.94 -3.22 -10.93
C GLY A 88 -5.17 -3.17 -9.42
N LEU A 89 -5.71 -2.05 -8.89
CA LEU A 89 -5.91 -1.84 -7.44
C LEU A 89 -7.10 -2.63 -6.86
N GLY A 90 -7.78 -3.44 -7.68
CA GLY A 90 -8.89 -4.30 -7.27
C GLY A 90 -10.22 -3.56 -7.06
N ARG A 91 -11.25 -4.26 -6.58
CA ARG A 91 -12.59 -3.67 -6.35
C ARG A 91 -12.88 -3.30 -4.88
N ALA A 92 -12.19 -3.96 -3.96
CA ALA A 92 -12.33 -3.74 -2.53
C ALA A 92 -11.55 -2.49 -2.11
N LEU A 93 -12.03 -1.81 -1.07
CA LEU A 93 -11.23 -0.79 -0.39
C LEU A 93 -10.06 -1.46 0.32
N PRO A 94 -8.90 -0.79 0.40
CA PRO A 94 -7.78 -1.32 1.15
C PRO A 94 -8.12 -1.42 2.63
N ALA A 95 -7.67 -2.52 3.25
CA ALA A 95 -7.68 -2.61 4.71
C ALA A 95 -6.59 -1.68 5.27
N ILE A 96 -6.97 -0.80 6.18
CA ILE A 96 -6.03 0.08 6.89
C ILE A 96 -5.49 -0.68 8.11
N GLU A 97 -4.21 -1.01 8.08
CA GLU A 97 -3.48 -1.60 9.20
C GLU A 97 -2.77 -0.50 10.00
N THR A 98 -2.99 -0.45 11.31
CA THR A 98 -2.33 0.51 12.20
C THR A 98 -1.09 -0.10 12.83
N GLY A 99 0.07 0.55 12.72
CA GLY A 99 1.29 0.10 13.40
C GLY A 99 1.97 -1.09 12.72
N CYS A 100 2.30 -0.95 11.45
CA CYS A 100 2.86 -2.05 10.65
C CYS A 100 4.33 -2.33 10.99
N ALA A 101 4.71 -3.60 10.89
CA ALA A 101 6.08 -4.03 11.12
C ALA A 101 7.09 -3.25 10.25
N GLY A 102 8.08 -2.66 10.89
CA GLY A 102 9.15 -1.89 10.25
C GLY A 102 8.79 -0.46 9.84
N ALA A 103 7.52 -0.06 9.88
CA ALA A 103 7.11 1.31 9.59
C ALA A 103 7.18 2.17 10.86
N LYS A 104 7.84 3.33 10.78
CA LYS A 104 7.94 4.31 11.86
C LYS A 104 7.73 5.70 11.28
N ALA A 105 7.07 6.57 12.03
CA ALA A 105 6.97 7.97 11.66
C ALA A 105 8.38 8.61 11.72
N PRO A 106 8.78 9.41 10.72
CA PRO A 106 10.02 10.16 10.77
C PRO A 106 9.99 11.16 11.92
N THR A 107 11.15 11.38 12.53
CA THR A 107 11.33 12.33 13.65
C THR A 107 12.33 13.44 13.33
N GLN A 108 12.96 13.38 12.16
CA GLN A 108 13.96 14.34 11.69
C GLN A 108 13.46 14.98 10.40
N ALA A 109 14.03 16.15 10.08
CA ALA A 109 13.76 16.84 8.82
C ALA A 109 14.06 15.93 7.63
N LEU A 110 13.12 15.85 6.69
CA LEU A 110 13.28 15.11 5.45
C LEU A 110 13.75 16.04 4.34
N GLU A 111 14.89 15.71 3.75
CA GLU A 111 15.38 16.37 2.55
C GLU A 111 14.85 15.68 1.29
N LYS A 112 15.00 16.35 0.14
CA LYS A 112 14.65 15.77 -1.15
C LYS A 112 15.43 14.46 -1.36
N GLY A 113 14.72 13.39 -1.74
CA GLY A 113 15.30 12.06 -1.96
C GLY A 113 15.47 11.21 -0.70
N SER A 114 15.07 11.72 0.49
CA SER A 114 15.07 10.94 1.72
C SER A 114 14.19 9.70 1.60
N ILE A 115 14.66 8.57 2.13
CA ILE A 115 13.91 7.32 2.20
C ILE A 115 13.32 7.18 3.60
N VAL A 116 12.00 6.99 3.70
CA VAL A 116 11.25 6.96 4.97
C VAL A 116 10.94 5.55 5.47
N GLY A 117 11.47 4.52 4.80
CA GLY A 117 11.18 3.12 5.10
C GLY A 117 12.43 2.24 5.18
N PRO A 118 12.32 0.93 4.88
CA PRO A 118 13.42 -0.03 5.03
C PRO A 118 14.63 0.23 4.12
N GLY A 119 14.52 1.13 3.13
CA GLY A 119 15.64 1.48 2.25
C GLY A 119 15.66 0.69 0.95
N VAL A 120 16.87 0.37 0.48
CA VAL A 120 17.11 -0.42 -0.73
C VAL A 120 17.07 -1.91 -0.40
N THR A 121 16.33 -2.69 -1.19
CA THR A 121 16.23 -4.15 -1.08
C THR A 121 16.44 -4.84 -2.42
N LYS A 122 16.84 -6.11 -2.40
CA LYS A 122 16.83 -7.01 -3.58
C LYS A 122 15.54 -7.84 -3.67
N GLN A 123 14.77 -7.87 -2.59
CA GLN A 123 13.54 -8.65 -2.45
C GLN A 123 12.44 -7.70 -1.95
N PRO A 124 11.70 -7.05 -2.88
CA PRO A 124 10.68 -6.08 -2.50
C PRO A 124 9.53 -6.74 -1.73
N THR A 125 9.02 -6.03 -0.74
CA THR A 125 7.78 -6.42 -0.07
C THR A 125 6.56 -6.30 -1.00
N PRO A 126 5.46 -7.03 -0.74
CA PRO A 126 4.22 -6.81 -1.49
C PRO A 126 3.78 -5.35 -1.43
N PHE A 127 3.30 -4.84 -2.56
CA PHE A 127 2.91 -3.43 -2.67
C PHE A 127 1.88 -3.05 -1.62
N ARG A 128 2.17 -1.97 -0.89
CA ARG A 128 1.31 -1.37 0.11
C ARG A 128 1.49 0.13 0.08
N THR A 129 0.47 0.90 0.41
CA THR A 129 0.65 2.35 0.61
C THR A 129 1.00 2.59 2.07
N VAL A 130 2.11 3.28 2.35
CA VAL A 130 2.48 3.65 3.74
C VAL A 130 2.15 5.11 3.97
N ILE A 131 1.31 5.40 4.96
CA ILE A 131 0.86 6.74 5.32
C ILE A 131 1.32 7.04 6.75
N MET A 132 2.17 8.05 6.89
CA MET A 132 2.73 8.50 8.16
C MET A 132 2.08 9.83 8.53
N VAL A 133 1.20 9.79 9.53
CA VAL A 133 0.43 10.95 9.98
C VAL A 133 1.12 11.60 11.16
N LEU A 134 1.40 12.88 11.03
CA LEU A 134 2.11 13.70 12.00
C LEU A 134 1.17 14.77 12.58
N ASP A 135 1.33 15.06 13.87
CA ASP A 135 0.76 16.25 14.48
C ASP A 135 1.47 17.51 13.95
N ASP A 136 0.95 18.69 14.29
CA ASP A 136 1.46 19.95 13.73
C ASP A 136 2.93 20.21 14.04
N ALA A 137 3.37 19.90 15.26
CA ALA A 137 4.75 20.14 15.69
C ALA A 137 5.71 19.16 15.01
N ALA A 138 5.34 17.87 14.94
CA ALA A 138 6.10 16.86 14.23
C ALA A 138 6.16 17.17 12.71
N ALA A 139 5.05 17.61 12.12
CA ALA A 139 5.00 17.99 10.71
C ALA A 139 5.90 19.20 10.41
N ASP A 140 5.86 20.25 11.24
CA ASP A 140 6.76 21.41 11.09
C ASP A 140 8.24 21.02 11.14
N ASN A 141 8.59 20.06 12.01
CA ASN A 141 9.96 19.58 12.16
C ASN A 141 10.40 18.66 11.01
N VAL A 142 9.52 17.77 10.54
CA VAL A 142 9.84 16.76 9.52
C VAL A 142 9.73 17.31 8.11
N LEU A 143 8.64 18.02 7.80
CA LEU A 143 8.31 18.50 6.46
C LEU A 143 8.67 19.98 6.25
N GLY A 144 9.00 20.69 7.33
CA GLY A 144 9.13 22.14 7.32
C GLY A 144 7.81 22.87 7.56
N LYS A 145 7.91 24.11 8.07
CA LYS A 145 6.75 24.95 8.40
C LYS A 145 5.91 25.24 7.15
N GLY A 146 4.59 25.08 7.29
CA GLY A 146 3.64 25.34 6.20
C GLY A 146 3.53 24.22 5.16
N THR A 147 4.37 23.19 5.23
CA THR A 147 4.25 21.99 4.39
C THR A 147 3.22 21.05 5.01
N ASN A 148 2.24 20.63 4.20
CA ASN A 148 1.12 19.79 4.66
C ASN A 148 1.34 18.30 4.40
N ALA A 149 2.01 17.95 3.30
CA ALA A 149 2.30 16.57 2.95
C ALA A 149 3.53 16.49 2.03
N GLY A 150 4.16 15.33 2.00
CA GLY A 150 5.24 14.99 1.09
C GLY A 150 5.23 13.52 0.72
N LEU A 151 5.59 13.23 -0.53
CA LEU A 151 5.81 11.87 -1.01
C LEU A 151 7.30 11.57 -0.96
N PHE A 152 7.66 10.43 -0.38
CA PHE A 152 9.04 10.00 -0.25
C PHE A 152 9.13 8.52 -0.61
N PRO A 153 10.24 8.04 -1.19
CA PRO A 153 10.44 6.61 -1.31
C PRO A 153 10.35 5.96 0.07
N TYR A 154 9.59 4.88 0.18
CA TYR A 154 9.58 4.03 1.37
C TYR A 154 10.49 2.82 1.15
N GLU A 155 10.40 2.22 -0.04
CA GLU A 155 11.19 1.06 -0.42
C GLU A 155 11.68 1.22 -1.85
N LEU A 156 12.98 0.98 -2.04
CA LEU A 156 13.63 0.98 -3.35
C LEU A 156 14.12 -0.44 -3.67
N MET A 157 14.04 -0.84 -4.93
CA MET A 157 14.67 -2.06 -5.43
C MET A 157 15.89 -1.71 -6.27
N ALA A 158 17.03 -2.35 -5.99
CA ALA A 158 18.20 -2.29 -6.88
C ALA A 158 17.93 -3.18 -8.11
N VAL A 159 17.95 -2.58 -9.31
CA VAL A 159 17.77 -3.31 -10.58
C VAL A 159 19.10 -3.54 -11.29
N GLU A 160 20.02 -2.57 -11.21
CA GLU A 160 21.40 -2.67 -11.69
C GLU A 160 22.38 -2.09 -10.64
N GLU A 161 23.69 -2.12 -10.91
CA GLU A 161 24.75 -1.79 -9.95
C GLU A 161 24.65 -0.35 -9.39
N HIS A 162 23.95 0.55 -10.08
CA HIS A 162 23.70 1.94 -9.67
C HIS A 162 22.28 2.43 -9.95
N GLU A 163 21.35 1.53 -10.29
CA GLU A 163 19.97 1.90 -10.64
C GLU A 163 19.00 1.41 -9.56
N PHE A 164 18.23 2.36 -9.01
CA PHE A 164 17.22 2.11 -8.00
C PHE A 164 15.84 2.49 -8.51
N VAL A 165 14.86 1.64 -8.22
CA VAL A 165 13.48 1.84 -8.62
C VAL A 165 12.61 1.89 -7.38
N GLU A 166 11.71 2.86 -7.32
CA GLU A 166 10.74 2.93 -6.24
C GLU A 166 9.72 1.79 -6.36
N VAL A 167 9.58 1.03 -5.28
CA VAL A 167 8.63 -0.08 -5.18
C VAL A 167 7.39 0.39 -4.42
N THR A 168 7.63 1.11 -3.33
CA THR A 168 6.59 1.59 -2.42
C THR A 168 6.84 3.05 -2.08
N SER A 169 5.82 3.89 -2.25
CA SER A 169 5.81 5.28 -1.79
C SER A 169 5.37 5.38 -0.33
N GLY A 170 6.06 6.23 0.42
CA GLY A 170 5.69 6.70 1.75
C GLY A 170 5.08 8.10 1.66
N LEU A 171 3.86 8.24 2.15
CA LEU A 171 3.16 9.52 2.24
C LEU A 171 3.26 10.05 3.67
N VAL A 172 4.02 11.11 3.86
CA VAL A 172 4.14 11.80 5.16
C VAL A 172 3.20 12.99 5.14
N VAL A 173 2.31 13.11 6.12
CA VAL A 173 1.21 14.08 6.10
C VAL A 173 0.89 14.66 7.48
N ARG A 174 0.63 15.96 7.53
CA ARG A 174 0.05 16.66 8.68
C ARG A 174 -1.40 16.24 8.87
N GLU A 175 -1.81 15.87 10.08
CA GLU A 175 -3.15 15.33 10.34
C GLU A 175 -4.29 16.24 9.85
N GLY A 176 -4.22 17.55 10.11
CA GLY A 176 -5.23 18.50 9.66
C GLY A 176 -5.44 18.51 8.14
N PHE A 177 -4.44 18.11 7.35
CA PHE A 177 -4.54 18.05 5.89
C PHE A 177 -5.28 16.82 5.37
N LEU A 178 -5.47 15.76 6.18
CA LEU A 178 -6.20 14.55 5.78
C LEU A 178 -7.66 14.83 5.41
N GLN A 179 -8.23 15.94 5.86
CA GLN A 179 -9.60 16.34 5.53
C GLN A 179 -9.68 17.14 4.21
N SER A 180 -8.55 17.62 3.70
CA SER A 180 -8.50 18.41 2.47
C SER A 180 -8.81 17.56 1.25
N ALA A 181 -9.53 18.14 0.28
CA ALA A 181 -9.68 17.55 -1.04
C ALA A 181 -8.33 17.42 -1.76
N ASP A 182 -7.40 18.33 -1.47
CA ASP A 182 -6.04 18.34 -2.01
C ASP A 182 -5.12 17.29 -1.37
N PHE A 183 -5.61 16.46 -0.44
CA PHE A 183 -4.87 15.28 0.02
C PHE A 183 -5.18 14.06 -0.85
N ALA A 184 -6.47 13.76 -1.03
CA ALA A 184 -6.89 12.54 -1.70
C ALA A 184 -6.51 12.52 -3.19
N ASP A 185 -6.87 13.56 -3.94
CA ASP A 185 -6.68 13.56 -5.40
C ASP A 185 -5.20 13.64 -5.82
N PRO A 186 -4.35 14.56 -5.32
CA PRO A 186 -2.95 14.59 -5.75
C PRO A 186 -2.06 13.60 -4.98
N TYR A 187 -2.05 13.63 -3.66
CA TYR A 187 -1.04 12.88 -2.89
C TYR A 187 -1.36 11.40 -2.79
N LEU A 188 -2.59 11.05 -2.41
CA LEU A 188 -2.95 9.64 -2.24
C LEU A 188 -3.02 8.90 -3.58
N SER A 189 -3.53 9.54 -4.65
CA SER A 189 -3.47 8.98 -6.00
C SER A 189 -2.03 8.69 -6.42
N LEU A 190 -1.11 9.66 -6.27
CA LEU A 190 0.29 9.46 -6.63
C LEU A 190 0.97 8.36 -5.80
N ALA A 191 0.68 8.25 -4.50
CA ALA A 191 1.20 7.18 -3.65
C ALA A 191 0.70 5.79 -4.08
N LEU A 192 -0.40 5.73 -4.82
CA LEU A 192 -0.97 4.52 -5.41
C LEU A 192 -0.49 4.26 -6.84
N GLY A 193 0.38 5.12 -7.38
CA GLY A 193 0.79 5.07 -8.79
C GLY A 193 -0.31 5.52 -9.75
N LEU A 194 -1.28 6.30 -9.31
CA LEU A 194 -2.29 6.91 -10.17
C LEU A 194 -1.87 8.34 -10.55
N GLN A 195 -2.14 8.72 -11.79
CA GLN A 195 -1.96 10.11 -12.23
C GLN A 195 -3.08 10.97 -11.65
N PRO A 196 -2.77 12.09 -10.97
CA PRO A 196 -3.80 12.92 -10.35
C PRO A 196 -4.66 13.65 -11.37
N SER A 197 -5.89 13.99 -11.00
CA SER A 197 -6.87 14.60 -11.91
C SER A 197 -6.47 16.02 -12.34
N LYS A 198 -5.69 16.72 -11.52
CA LYS A 198 -5.09 18.02 -11.80
C LYS A 198 -3.58 17.88 -11.94
N SER A 199 -2.96 18.72 -12.76
CA SER A 199 -1.50 18.78 -12.87
C SER A 199 -0.91 19.06 -11.49
N PHE A 200 -0.15 18.10 -10.97
CA PHE A 200 0.52 18.18 -9.69
C PHE A 200 1.99 17.86 -9.92
N GLU A 201 2.86 18.81 -9.59
CA GLU A 201 4.30 18.60 -9.63
C GLU A 201 4.69 17.81 -8.37
N ARG A 202 5.23 16.59 -8.55
CA ARG A 202 5.69 15.78 -7.42
C ARG A 202 6.79 16.56 -6.71
N PRO A 203 6.65 16.88 -5.39
CA PRO A 203 7.63 17.71 -4.67
C PRO A 203 9.06 17.14 -4.63
N THR A 204 9.24 15.87 -4.98
CA THR A 204 10.40 15.05 -4.68
C THR A 204 10.79 14.12 -5.82
N GLU A 205 10.62 14.54 -7.08
CA GLU A 205 11.14 13.75 -8.20
C GLU A 205 12.66 13.54 -8.03
N ILE A 206 13.04 12.30 -7.71
CA ILE A 206 14.41 11.81 -7.83
C ILE A 206 14.63 11.69 -9.33
N LYS A 207 15.30 12.68 -9.91
CA LYS A 207 15.85 12.51 -11.24
C LYS A 207 16.90 11.43 -11.11
N GLY A 208 16.66 10.26 -11.71
CA GLY A 208 17.75 9.36 -12.06
C GLY A 208 18.71 10.17 -12.93
N GLU A 209 19.91 10.44 -12.41
CA GLU A 209 20.98 10.98 -13.23
C GLU A 209 21.30 9.97 -14.33
N LYS A 210 21.35 10.47 -15.56
CA LYS A 210 21.73 9.72 -16.76
C LYS A 210 23.22 9.47 -16.82
#